data_AF-A0A9Q3EQM0-F1
#
_entry.id   AF-A0A9Q3EQM0-F1
#
_cell.length_a   1.000
_cell.length_b   1.000
_cell.length_c   1.000
_cell.angle_alpha   90.00
_cell.angle_beta   90.00
_cell.angle_gamma   90.00
#
_symmetry.space_group_name_H-M   'P 1'
#
loop_
_entity.id
_entity.type
_entity.pdbx_description
1 polymer ?
#
loop_
_entity_poly.entity_id
_entity_poly.type
_entity_poly.pdbx_seq_one_letter_code
_entity_poly.pdbx_strand_id
1 'polypeptide(L)'
;MPGTSLQTRSLAHLNPFQPIPLVDDMGLGKTIQAIALIGTSKEWLIATPHRSTPTMIICPPRLITNWKSEISKHAQAGALQAKIYHGPTCNSLSEPNILKYNIIITS
;
A
#
# COMPACT_ATOMS: atom_id res chain seq x y z
N MET A 1 -48.01 -3.96 13.38
CA MET A 1 -46.81 -3.09 13.52
C MET A 1 -45.66 -3.94 14.05
N PRO A 2 -44.84 -4.59 13.19
CA PRO A 2 -43.65 -5.30 13.65
C PRO A 2 -42.37 -4.49 13.35
N GLY A 3 -41.49 -4.50 14.35
CA GLY A 3 -40.23 -3.75 14.38
C GLY A 3 -39.19 -4.26 13.39
N THR A 4 -38.38 -3.31 12.91
CA THR A 4 -37.26 -3.52 12.01
C THR A 4 -36.10 -4.13 12.80
N SER A 5 -35.90 -5.44 12.64
CA SER A 5 -34.67 -6.11 13.02
C SER A 5 -33.54 -5.59 12.13
N LEU A 6 -32.60 -4.87 12.75
CA LEU A 6 -31.30 -4.57 12.16
C LEU A 6 -30.66 -5.90 11.76
N GLN A 7 -30.62 -6.20 10.46
CA GLN A 7 -29.87 -7.33 9.94
C GLN A 7 -28.39 -7.04 10.19
N THR A 8 -27.86 -7.66 11.24
CA THR A 8 -26.43 -7.81 11.47
C THR A 8 -25.87 -8.60 10.29
N ARG A 9 -25.44 -7.91 9.23
CA ARG A 9 -24.75 -8.53 8.10
C ARG A 9 -23.49 -9.19 8.65
N SER A 10 -23.54 -10.51 8.77
CA SER A 10 -22.42 -11.36 9.16
C SER A 10 -21.17 -10.97 8.35
N LEU A 11 -20.13 -10.54 9.06
CA LEU A 11 -18.85 -10.08 8.49
C LEU A 11 -18.03 -11.21 7.82
N ALA A 12 -18.57 -12.43 7.77
CA ALA A 12 -17.88 -13.64 7.30
C ALA A 12 -17.78 -13.79 5.76
N HIS A 13 -18.30 -12.83 4.98
CA HIS A 13 -18.28 -12.89 3.49
C HIS A 13 -17.39 -11.82 2.84
N LEU A 14 -16.67 -11.03 3.62
CA LEU A 14 -15.71 -10.09 3.05
C LEU A 14 -14.53 -10.87 2.51
N ASN A 15 -14.44 -10.93 1.17
CA ASN A 15 -13.25 -11.44 0.50
C ASN A 15 -12.06 -10.58 0.98
N PRO A 16 -11.03 -11.18 1.61
CA PRO A 16 -9.88 -10.43 2.12
C PRO A 16 -9.12 -9.68 1.02
N PHE A 17 -9.41 -9.96 -0.26
CA PHE A 17 -8.80 -9.31 -1.43
C PHE A 17 -9.70 -8.26 -2.10
N GLN A 18 -10.81 -7.86 -1.49
CA GLN A 18 -11.65 -6.81 -2.07
C GLN A 18 -10.94 -5.44 -1.97
N PRO A 19 -10.73 -4.73 -3.10
CA PRO A 19 -10.14 -3.40 -3.07
C PRO A 19 -11.00 -2.42 -2.28
N ILE A 20 -10.38 -1.66 -1.38
CA ILE A 20 -11.05 -0.63 -0.58
C ILE A 20 -10.64 0.73 -1.14
N PRO A 21 -11.56 1.50 -1.75
CA PRO A 21 -11.25 2.84 -2.22
C PRO A 21 -11.13 3.80 -1.02
N LEU A 22 -10.04 4.57 -0.98
CA LEU A 22 -9.86 5.67 -0.03
C LEU A 22 -10.43 6.95 -0.63
N VAL A 23 -11.67 7.28 -0.26
CA VAL A 23 -12.41 8.43 -0.80
C VAL A 23 -12.60 9.46 0.31
N ASP A 24 -11.56 10.26 0.50
CA ASP A 24 -11.56 11.41 1.39
C ASP A 24 -11.37 12.70 0.59
N ASP A 25 -11.79 13.85 1.13
CA ASP A 25 -11.47 15.17 0.60
C ASP A 25 -9.95 15.37 0.43
N MET A 26 -9.56 16.23 -0.51
CA MET A 26 -8.16 16.59 -0.73
C MET A 26 -7.59 17.22 0.54
N GLY A 27 -6.42 16.74 0.99
CA GLY A 27 -5.76 17.25 2.21
C GLY A 27 -6.00 16.44 3.49
N LEU A 28 -6.90 15.46 3.50
CA LEU A 28 -7.16 14.60 4.67
C LEU A 28 -6.11 13.50 4.92
N GLY A 29 -5.00 13.51 4.17
CA GLY A 29 -3.89 12.59 4.45
C GLY A 29 -4.09 11.17 3.91
N LYS A 30 -4.81 10.97 2.81
CA LYS A 30 -4.92 9.65 2.14
C LYS A 30 -3.57 8.97 1.90
N THR A 31 -2.53 9.76 1.61
CA THR A 31 -1.17 9.24 1.43
C THR A 31 -0.61 8.65 2.73
N ILE A 32 -0.74 9.34 3.87
CA ILE A 32 -0.26 8.82 5.16
C ILE A 32 -1.10 7.61 5.61
N GLN A 33 -2.42 7.61 5.37
CA GLN A 33 -3.27 6.46 5.62
C GLN A 33 -2.82 5.23 4.81
N ALA A 34 -2.52 5.40 3.52
CA ALA A 34 -2.01 4.34 2.66
C ALA A 34 -0.65 3.82 3.15
N ILE A 35 0.27 4.71 3.56
CA ILE A 35 1.58 4.31 4.10
C ILE A 35 1.42 3.52 5.41
N ALA A 36 0.53 3.96 6.30
CA ALA A 36 0.23 3.25 7.54
C ALA A 36 -0.36 1.86 7.29
N LEU A 37 -1.27 1.74 6.31
CA LEU A 37 -1.82 0.46 5.89
C LEU A 37 -0.73 -0.49 5.36
N ILE A 38 0.21 0.01 4.55
CA ILE A 38 1.33 -0.78 4.04
C ILE A 38 2.25 -1.24 5.17
N GLY A 39 2.54 -0.38 6.15
CA GLY A 39 3.30 -0.75 7.35
C GLY A 39 2.64 -1.90 8.11
N THR A 40 1.40 -1.67 8.57
CA THR A 40 0.65 -2.66 9.37
C THR A 40 0.47 -4.01 8.67
N SER A 41 0.21 -4.01 7.36
CA SER A 41 0.11 -5.24 6.57
C SER A 41 1.43 -5.99 6.48
N LYS A 42 2.58 -5.29 6.44
CA LYS A 42 3.90 -5.92 6.49
C LYS A 42 4.13 -6.62 7.83
N GLU A 43 3.82 -5.97 8.95
CA GLU A 43 3.92 -6.61 10.27
C GLU A 43 3.05 -7.88 10.35
N TRP A 44 1.83 -7.82 9.80
CA TRP A 44 0.93 -8.97 9.73
C TRP A 44 1.48 -10.10 8.84
N LEU A 45 2.05 -9.76 7.67
CA LEU A 45 2.63 -10.73 6.75
C LEU A 45 3.89 -11.40 7.31
N ILE A 46 4.73 -10.68 8.08
CA ILE A 46 5.90 -11.25 8.77
C ILE A 46 5.49 -12.33 9.79
N ALA A 47 4.32 -12.20 10.40
CA ALA A 47 3.78 -13.20 11.32
C ALA A 47 3.28 -14.48 10.62
N THR A 48 3.23 -14.49 9.28
CA THR A 48 2.81 -15.64 8.47
C THR A 48 3.98 -16.18 7.62
N PRO A 49 4.10 -17.49 7.41
CA PRO A 49 5.21 -18.07 6.64
C PRO A 49 5.15 -17.78 5.12
N HIS A 50 4.23 -16.94 4.65
CA HIS A 50 4.14 -16.56 3.24
C HIS A 50 5.08 -15.41 2.92
N ARG A 51 5.93 -15.62 1.90
CA ARG A 51 6.90 -14.66 1.40
C ARG A 51 6.21 -13.33 1.09
N SER A 52 6.57 -12.27 1.81
CA SER A 52 6.02 -10.93 1.63
C SER A 52 6.35 -10.40 0.23
N THR A 53 5.32 -10.25 -0.62
CA THR A 53 5.44 -9.56 -1.89
C THR A 53 5.47 -8.04 -1.67
N PRO A 54 6.21 -7.27 -2.50
CA PRO A 54 6.22 -5.82 -2.38
C PRO A 54 4.84 -5.23 -2.71
N THR A 55 4.50 -4.13 -2.04
CA THR A 55 3.34 -3.31 -2.43
C THR A 55 3.72 -2.43 -3.62
N MET A 56 2.85 -2.38 -4.64
CA MET A 56 3.04 -1.53 -5.81
C MET A 56 2.16 -0.29 -5.72
N ILE A 57 2.76 0.88 -5.86
CA ILE A 57 2.08 2.18 -5.91
C ILE A 57 2.15 2.67 -7.36
N ILE A 58 1.00 2.81 -7.99
CA ILE A 58 0.86 3.36 -9.34
C ILE A 58 0.35 4.80 -9.19
N CYS A 59 1.09 5.77 -9.71
CA CYS A 59 0.73 7.18 -9.60
C CYS A 59 1.27 8.03 -10.76
N PRO A 60 0.61 9.14 -11.11
CA PRO A 60 1.15 10.10 -12.08
C PRO A 60 2.63 10.45 -11.80
N PRO A 61 3.48 10.62 -12.84
CA PRO A 61 4.92 10.84 -12.67
C PRO A 61 5.29 11.95 -11.68
N ARG A 62 4.49 13.02 -11.65
CA ARG A 62 4.68 14.18 -10.76
C ARG A 62 4.53 13.84 -9.27
N LEU A 63 3.84 12.74 -8.94
CA LEU A 63 3.60 12.30 -7.56
C LEU A 63 4.63 11.28 -7.06
N ILE A 64 5.47 10.72 -7.94
CA ILE A 64 6.47 9.71 -7.56
C ILE A 64 7.42 10.23 -6.47
N THR A 65 7.95 11.44 -6.65
CA THR A 65 8.85 12.07 -5.68
C THR A 65 8.14 12.39 -4.38
N ASN A 66 6.88 12.84 -4.46
CA ASN A 66 6.05 13.10 -3.29
C ASN A 66 5.82 11.83 -2.48
N TRP A 67 5.45 10.71 -3.11
CA TRP A 67 5.31 9.41 -2.44
C TRP A 67 6.59 8.98 -1.75
N LYS A 68 7.75 9.09 -2.40
CA LYS A 68 9.04 8.77 -1.78
C LYS A 68 9.31 9.63 -0.55
N SER A 69 9.06 10.94 -0.64
CA SER A 69 9.23 11.86 0.49
C SER A 69 8.31 11.51 1.66
N GLU A 70 7.04 11.27 1.38
CA GLU A 70 6.03 10.95 2.41
C GLU A 70 6.34 9.62 3.11
N ILE A 71 6.82 8.60 2.37
CA ILE A 71 7.28 7.34 2.96
C ILE A 71 8.48 7.58 3.87
N SER A 72 9.50 8.31 3.43
CA SER A 72 10.67 8.61 4.25
C SER A 72 10.36 9.46 5.48
N LYS A 73 9.31 10.30 5.41
CA LYS A 73 8.88 11.17 6.51
C LYS A 73 8.06 10.43 7.57
N HIS A 74 7.20 9.49 7.17
CA HIS A 74 6.23 8.86 8.06
C HIS A 74 6.57 7.41 8.46
N ALA A 75 7.46 6.75 7.72
CA ALA A 75 7.97 5.44 8.11
C ALA A 75 9.21 5.56 8.99
N GLN A 76 9.35 4.66 9.97
CA GLN A 76 10.60 4.54 10.72
C GLN A 76 11.76 4.19 9.78
N ALA A 77 12.97 4.65 10.12
CA ALA A 77 14.16 4.40 9.32
C ALA A 77 14.38 2.88 9.11
N GLY A 78 14.37 2.45 7.85
CA GLY A 78 14.52 1.05 7.46
C GLY A 78 13.24 0.20 7.53
N ALA A 79 12.13 0.72 8.05
CA ALA A 79 10.87 -0.02 8.16
C ALA A 79 10.19 -0.24 6.80
N LEU A 80 10.22 0.75 5.91
CA LEU A 80 9.66 0.65 4.56
C LEU A 80 10.72 1.10 3.53
N GLN A 81 11.25 0.14 2.78
CA GLN A 81 12.20 0.41 1.69
C GLN A 81 11.44 0.59 0.36
N ALA A 82 11.47 1.79 -0.21
CA ALA A 82 10.80 2.12 -1.46
C ALA A 82 11.80 2.27 -2.62
N LYS A 83 11.48 1.66 -3.77
CA LYS A 83 12.22 1.79 -5.03
C LYS A 83 11.32 2.43 -6.09
N ILE A 84 11.87 3.40 -6.82
CA ILE A 84 11.19 4.01 -7.97
C ILE A 84 11.51 3.20 -9.22
N TYR A 85 10.47 2.86 -9.96
CA TYR A 85 10.51 2.16 -11.24
C TYR A 85 9.74 2.99 -12.27
N HIS A 86 10.42 3.99 -12.87
CA HIS A 86 9.80 4.93 -13.81
C HIS A 86 10.84 5.53 -14.77
N GLY A 87 10.43 5.85 -16.00
CA GLY A 87 11.23 6.56 -17.01
C GLY A 87 12.08 5.66 -17.93
N PRO A 88 12.86 6.26 -18.85
CA PRO A 88 13.65 5.52 -19.86
C PRO A 88 14.79 4.66 -19.28
N THR A 89 15.16 4.89 -18.02
CA THR A 89 16.10 4.05 -17.25
C THR A 89 15.49 2.72 -16.77
N CYS A 90 14.23 2.47 -17.09
CA CYS A 90 13.49 1.25 -16.79
C CYS A 90 13.88 0.04 -17.69
N ASN A 91 15.08 0.05 -18.28
CA ASN A 91 15.60 -1.02 -19.15
C ASN A 91 16.12 -2.25 -18.38
N SER A 92 15.80 -2.36 -17.08
CA SER A 92 16.27 -3.45 -16.22
C SER A 92 15.10 -4.10 -15.50
N LEU A 93 14.39 -4.98 -16.22
CA LEU A 93 13.77 -6.17 -15.60
C LEU A 93 14.84 -7.14 -15.07
N SER A 94 16.13 -6.78 -15.21
CA SER A 94 17.32 -7.53 -14.80
C SER A 94 17.85 -7.15 -13.41
N GLU A 95 17.22 -6.26 -12.63
CA GLU A 95 17.61 -6.08 -11.23
C GLU A 95 17.25 -7.37 -10.46
N PRO A 96 18.22 -8.20 -10.01
CA PRO A 96 17.95 -9.56 -9.53
C PRO A 96 17.21 -9.64 -8.19
N ASN A 97 16.62 -8.53 -7.71
CA ASN A 97 16.18 -8.44 -6.33
C ASN A 97 15.16 -7.33 -6.05
N ILE A 98 14.16 -7.16 -6.94
CA ILE A 98 13.00 -6.31 -6.66
C ILE A 98 12.28 -6.72 -5.35
N LEU A 99 12.38 -8.00 -4.99
CA LEU A 99 11.82 -8.57 -3.76
C LEU A 99 12.51 -8.10 -2.47
N LYS A 100 13.64 -7.38 -2.54
CA LYS A 100 14.25 -6.74 -1.35
C LYS A 100 13.44 -5.57 -0.84
N TYR A 101 12.77 -4.87 -1.75
CA TYR A 101 12.03 -3.66 -1.42
C TYR A 101 10.66 -4.03 -0.87
N ASN A 102 10.13 -3.16 -0.01
CA ASN A 102 8.77 -3.30 0.49
C ASN A 102 7.76 -2.60 -0.41
N ILE A 103 8.20 -1.53 -1.10
CA ILE A 103 7.36 -0.69 -1.92
C ILE A 103 8.04 -0.45 -3.28
N ILE A 104 7.27 -0.62 -4.36
CA ILE A 104 7.67 -0.24 -5.72
C ILE A 104 6.75 0.89 -6.19
N ILE A 105 7.32 2.01 -6.63
CA ILE A 105 6.57 3.17 -7.12
C ILE A 105 6.76 3.30 -8.62
N THR A 106 5.67 3.26 -9.39
CA THR A 106 5.65 3.38 -10.85
C THR A 106 4.59 4.38 -11.31
N SER A 107 4.68 4.81 -12.58
CA SER A 107 3.62 5.56 -13.26
C SER A 107 2.84 4.73 -14.25
#